data_AF-A0A3C1PL47-F1
#
_entry.id   AF-A0A3C1PL47-F1
#
_cell.length_a   1.000
_cell.length_b   1.000
_cell.length_c   1.000
_cell.angle_alpha   90.00
_cell.angle_beta   90.00
_cell.angle_gamma   90.00
#
_symmetry.space_group_name_H-M   'P 1'
#
loop_
_entity.id
_entity.type
_entity.pdbx_description
1 polymer ?
#
loop_
_entity_poly.entity_id
_entity_poly.type
_entity_poly.pdbx_seq_one_letter_code
_entity_poly.pdbx_strand_id
1 'polypeptide(L)'
;QLAMGEYKNALHLFPPAPSGFIPKVQCCSALEGYGIPEVWQTVLSYENTTKNNGFFAQNRANQEKYRMYEAINEALQDKFYGSESIKTLLAETEKQVMNGKADALISAKKLLDRYFNG
;
A
#
# COMPACT_ATOMS: atom_id res chain seq x y z
N GLN A 1 24.08 -5.95 19.36
CA GLN A 1 22.93 -6.55 20.07
C GLN A 1 21.93 -5.52 20.63
N LEU A 2 22.23 -4.21 20.66
CA LEU A 2 21.28 -3.16 21.09
C LEU A 2 20.01 -3.07 20.21
N ALA A 3 20.16 -3.09 18.88
CA ALA A 3 19.03 -2.88 17.96
C ALA A 3 17.89 -3.92 18.09
N MET A 4 18.21 -5.21 18.24
CA MET A 4 17.19 -6.25 18.38
C MET A 4 16.31 -6.05 19.62
N GLY A 5 16.93 -5.65 20.73
CA GLY A 5 16.23 -5.35 21.99
C GLY A 5 15.34 -4.12 21.87
N GLU A 6 15.85 -3.06 21.23
CA GLU A 6 15.10 -1.82 20.98
C GLU A 6 13.84 -2.07 20.12
N TYR A 7 13.98 -2.82 19.02
CA TYR A 7 12.84 -3.17 18.17
C TYR A 7 11.83 -4.06 18.90
N LYS A 8 12.29 -5.01 19.72
CA LYS A 8 11.38 -5.86 20.50
C LYS A 8 10.56 -5.02 21.47
N ASN A 9 11.20 -4.10 22.18
CA ASN A 9 10.52 -3.20 23.11
C ASN A 9 9.52 -2.28 22.39
N ALA A 10 9.92 -1.71 21.25
CA ALA A 10 9.05 -0.84 20.46
C ALA A 10 7.81 -1.58 19.94
N LEU A 11 7.95 -2.84 19.50
CA LEU A 11 6.81 -3.61 18.98
C LEU A 11 5.73 -3.88 20.02
N HIS A 12 6.09 -3.94 21.30
CA HIS A 12 5.13 -4.07 22.40
C HIS A 12 4.32 -2.79 22.67
N LEU A 13 4.70 -1.64 22.10
CA LEU A 13 3.97 -0.37 22.23
C LEU A 13 2.82 -0.23 21.23
N PHE A 14 2.79 -1.06 20.17
CA PHE A 14 1.71 -1.02 19.18
C PHE A 14 0.48 -1.78 19.69
N PRO A 15 -0.74 -1.42 19.21
CA PRO A 15 -1.93 -2.20 19.50
C PRO A 15 -1.77 -3.65 19.04
N PRO A 16 -2.48 -4.60 19.67
CA PRO A 16 -2.46 -6.00 19.25
C PRO A 16 -2.78 -6.14 17.76
N ALA A 17 -2.00 -6.95 17.06
CA ALA A 17 -2.23 -7.20 15.64
C ALA A 17 -3.61 -7.86 15.46
N PRO A 18 -4.42 -7.44 14.46
CA PRO A 18 -5.72 -8.07 14.17
C PRO A 18 -5.62 -9.57 13.88
N SER A 19 -4.42 -10.04 13.49
CA SER A 19 -4.11 -11.45 13.25
C SER A 19 -4.00 -12.30 14.51
N GLY A 20 -3.92 -11.68 15.69
CA GLY A 20 -3.60 -12.35 16.95
C GLY A 20 -2.15 -12.85 17.08
N PHE A 21 -1.32 -12.68 16.04
CA PHE A 21 0.08 -13.09 16.06
C PHE A 21 0.95 -11.98 16.68
N ILE A 22 1.82 -12.38 17.63
CA ILE A 22 2.78 -11.47 18.26
C ILE A 22 4.07 -11.47 17.41
N PRO A 23 4.47 -10.33 16.82
CA PRO A 23 5.69 -10.25 16.02
C PRO A 23 6.94 -10.64 16.80
N LYS A 24 7.87 -11.36 16.15
CA LYS A 24 9.17 -11.74 16.72
C LYS A 24 10.29 -10.93 16.06
N VAL A 25 11.25 -10.47 16.85
CA VAL A 25 12.47 -9.80 16.36
C VAL A 25 13.63 -10.78 16.46
N GLN A 26 14.31 -11.01 15.34
CA GLN A 26 15.41 -11.96 15.22
C GLN A 26 16.53 -11.33 14.37
N CYS A 27 17.79 -11.63 14.70
CA CYS A 27 18.93 -11.30 13.83
C CYS A 27 19.19 -12.45 12.87
N CYS A 28 19.50 -12.12 11.61
CA CYS A 28 19.96 -13.09 10.62
C CYS A 28 21.08 -12.48 9.75
N SER A 29 21.87 -13.34 9.11
CA SER A 29 22.86 -12.97 8.11
C SER A 29 22.76 -13.93 6.93
N ALA A 30 22.37 -13.40 5.77
CA ALA A 30 22.32 -14.21 4.55
C ALA A 30 23.72 -14.66 4.10
N LEU A 31 24.75 -13.82 4.33
CA LEU A 31 26.14 -14.13 3.98
C LEU A 31 26.68 -15.31 4.81
N GLU A 32 26.37 -15.32 6.11
CA GLU A 32 26.86 -16.35 7.05
C GLU A 32 25.87 -17.52 7.20
N GLY A 33 24.71 -17.47 6.54
CA GLY A 33 23.60 -18.42 6.73
C GLY A 33 22.97 -18.40 8.14
N TYR A 34 23.39 -17.49 9.01
CA TYR A 34 22.95 -17.43 10.41
C TYR A 34 21.50 -16.94 10.53
N GLY A 35 20.69 -17.59 11.37
CA GLY A 35 19.34 -17.11 11.73
C GLY A 35 18.26 -17.33 10.66
N ILE A 36 18.63 -17.81 9.46
CA ILE A 36 17.69 -18.00 8.34
C ILE A 36 16.67 -19.11 8.63
N PRO A 37 17.07 -20.29 9.14
CA PRO A 37 16.10 -21.33 9.51
C PRO A 37 15.09 -20.85 10.57
N GLU A 38 15.54 -20.08 11.55
CA GLU A 38 14.71 -19.57 12.64
C GLU A 38 13.72 -18.51 12.15
N VAL A 39 14.11 -17.67 11.18
CA VAL A 39 13.19 -16.75 10.50
C VAL A 39 12.12 -17.54 9.75
N TRP A 40 12.50 -18.59 9.03
CA TRP A 40 11.56 -19.44 8.31
C TRP A 40 10.54 -20.11 9.24
N GLN A 41 10.99 -20.62 10.39
CA GLN A 41 10.08 -21.17 11.41
C GLN A 41 9.09 -20.13 11.94
N THR A 42 9.51 -18.86 12.09
CA THR A 42 8.59 -17.78 12.46
C THR A 42 7.53 -17.54 11.39
N VAL A 43 7.88 -17.60 10.09
CA VAL A 43 6.92 -17.49 8.99
C VAL A 43 5.90 -18.63 9.02
N LEU A 44 6.35 -19.88 9.19
CA LEU A 44 5.45 -21.03 9.30
C LEU A 44 4.54 -20.94 10.52
N SER A 45 5.07 -20.46 11.65
CA SER A 45 4.28 -20.22 12.87
C SER A 45 3.19 -19.18 12.64
N TYR A 46 3.49 -18.08 11.95
CA TYR A 46 2.50 -17.07 11.56
C TYR A 46 1.43 -17.68 10.66
N GLU A 47 1.82 -18.41 9.61
CA GLU A 47 0.88 -19.04 8.68
C GLU A 47 -0.06 -20.00 9.41
N ASN A 48 0.46 -20.89 10.24
CA ASN A 48 -0.34 -21.82 11.03
C ASN A 48 -1.31 -21.08 11.97
N THR A 49 -0.82 -20.08 12.71
CA THR A 49 -1.64 -19.31 13.65
C THR A 49 -2.80 -18.61 12.95
N THR A 50 -2.50 -17.93 11.84
CA THR A 50 -3.49 -17.14 11.10
C THR A 50 -4.45 -18.01 10.28
N LYS A 51 -4.05 -19.19 9.83
CA LYS A 51 -4.97 -20.15 9.22
C LYS A 51 -5.91 -20.74 10.27
N ASN A 52 -5.39 -21.13 11.44
CA ASN A 52 -6.19 -21.76 12.50
C ASN A 52 -7.25 -20.82 13.09
N ASN A 53 -6.96 -19.52 13.17
CA ASN A 53 -7.93 -18.53 13.65
C ASN A 53 -8.76 -17.87 12.53
N GLY A 54 -8.64 -18.33 11.28
CA GLY A 54 -9.40 -17.84 10.12
C GLY A 54 -8.94 -16.50 9.54
N PHE A 55 -8.03 -15.78 10.22
CA PHE A 55 -7.54 -14.48 9.79
C PHE A 55 -6.89 -14.52 8.40
N PHE A 56 -6.15 -15.58 8.09
CA PHE A 56 -5.42 -15.71 6.82
C PHE A 56 -6.36 -15.62 5.61
N ALA A 57 -7.49 -16.34 5.66
CA ALA A 57 -8.47 -16.35 4.58
C ALA A 57 -9.20 -15.00 4.46
N GLN A 58 -9.59 -14.42 5.60
CA GLN A 58 -10.23 -13.10 5.65
C GLN A 58 -9.32 -12.01 5.09
N ASN A 59 -8.05 -11.99 5.52
CA ASN A 59 -7.06 -11.01 5.06
C ASN A 59 -6.82 -11.15 3.55
N ARG A 60 -6.73 -12.38 3.03
CA ARG A 60 -6.59 -12.63 1.59
C ARG A 60 -7.80 -12.13 0.80
N ALA A 61 -9.02 -12.37 1.28
CA ALA A 61 -10.23 -11.84 0.63
C ALA A 61 -10.25 -10.30 0.61
N ASN A 62 -9.81 -9.65 1.70
CA ASN A 62 -9.67 -8.20 1.75
C ASN A 62 -8.60 -7.68 0.78
N GLN A 63 -7.48 -8.40 0.63
CA GLN A 63 -6.44 -8.07 -0.35
C GLN A 63 -6.96 -8.19 -1.80
N GLU A 64 -7.71 -9.23 -2.12
CA GLU A 64 -8.31 -9.37 -3.46
C GLU A 64 -9.34 -8.26 -3.75
N LYS A 65 -10.14 -7.88 -2.75
CA LYS A 65 -11.02 -6.71 -2.85
C LYS A 65 -10.22 -5.43 -3.12
N TYR A 66 -9.11 -5.22 -2.40
CA TYR A 66 -8.24 -4.07 -2.61
C TYR A 66 -7.63 -4.06 -4.03
N ARG A 67 -7.09 -5.20 -4.48
CA ARG A 67 -6.55 -5.38 -5.83
C ARG A 67 -7.56 -5.04 -6.92
N MET A 68 -8.82 -5.43 -6.75
CA MET A 68 -9.89 -5.07 -7.67
C MET A 68 -10.07 -3.54 -7.79
N TYR A 69 -10.10 -2.82 -6.66
CA TYR A 69 -10.20 -1.36 -6.68
C TYR A 69 -8.96 -0.69 -7.29
N GLU A 70 -7.75 -1.19 -6.99
CA GLU A 70 -6.52 -0.69 -7.61
C GLU A 70 -6.55 -0.86 -9.12
N ALA A 71 -6.92 -2.04 -9.62
CA ALA A 71 -7.00 -2.29 -11.06
C ALA A 71 -8.02 -1.36 -11.76
N ILE A 72 -9.15 -1.06 -11.10
CA ILE A 72 -10.12 -0.08 -11.60
C ILE A 72 -9.49 1.32 -11.65
N ASN A 73 -8.83 1.74 -10.57
CA ASN A 73 -8.23 3.07 -10.47
C ASN A 73 -7.09 3.25 -11.47
N GLU A 74 -6.19 2.28 -11.60
CA GLU A 74 -5.11 2.26 -12.59
C GLU A 74 -5.68 2.37 -14.00
N ALA A 75 -6.67 1.54 -14.35
CA ALA A 75 -7.30 1.60 -15.67
C ALA A 75 -8.00 2.94 -15.96
N LEU A 76 -8.63 3.56 -14.94
CA LEU A 76 -9.24 4.89 -15.08
C LEU A 76 -8.18 5.98 -15.25
N GLN A 77 -7.10 5.94 -14.46
CA GLN A 77 -5.98 6.88 -14.55
C GLN A 77 -5.29 6.77 -15.91
N ASP A 78 -4.97 5.57 -16.35
CA ASP A 78 -4.32 5.32 -17.64
C ASP A 78 -5.15 5.85 -18.81
N LYS A 79 -6.47 5.62 -18.79
CA LYS A 79 -7.37 6.15 -19.82
C LYS A 79 -7.48 7.67 -19.76
N PHE A 80 -7.59 8.24 -18.56
CA PHE A 80 -7.71 9.67 -18.37
C PHE A 80 -6.46 10.41 -18.85
N TYR A 81 -5.28 10.04 -18.35
CA TYR A 81 -4.00 10.65 -18.73
C TYR A 81 -3.55 10.25 -20.14
N GLY A 82 -4.04 9.12 -20.67
CA GLY A 82 -3.82 8.69 -22.05
C GLY A 82 -4.60 9.48 -23.08
N SER A 83 -5.71 10.14 -22.69
CA SER A 83 -6.56 10.91 -23.61
C SER A 83 -5.87 12.17 -24.12
N GLU A 84 -5.80 12.33 -25.44
CA GLU A 84 -5.12 13.46 -26.08
C GLU A 84 -5.77 14.81 -25.75
N SER A 85 -7.10 14.82 -25.62
CA SER A 85 -7.85 16.02 -25.22
C SER A 85 -7.55 16.44 -23.78
N ILE A 86 -7.29 15.47 -22.90
CA ILE A 86 -6.95 15.72 -21.50
C ILE A 86 -5.49 16.13 -21.35
N LYS A 87 -4.54 15.47 -22.04
CA LYS A 87 -3.12 15.85 -21.99
C LYS A 87 -2.89 17.34 -22.27
N THR A 88 -3.53 17.84 -23.33
CA THR A 88 -3.40 19.25 -23.71
C THR A 88 -3.99 20.19 -22.65
N LEU A 89 -5.21 19.90 -22.18
CA LEU A 89 -5.88 20.73 -21.17
C LEU A 89 -5.18 20.65 -19.81
N LEU A 90 -4.64 19.49 -19.44
CA LEU A 90 -3.92 19.24 -18.20
C LEU A 90 -2.67 20.13 -18.13
N ALA A 91 -1.84 20.14 -19.18
CA ALA A 91 -0.63 20.95 -19.22
C ALA A 91 -0.90 22.47 -19.09
N GLU A 92 -2.00 22.97 -19.66
CA GLU A 92 -2.42 24.35 -19.48
C GLU A 92 -2.92 24.61 -18.05
N THR A 93 -3.74 23.70 -17.53
CA THR A 93 -4.37 23.82 -16.22
C THR A 93 -3.35 23.77 -15.09
N GLU A 94 -2.34 22.89 -15.18
CA GLU A 94 -1.22 22.83 -14.22
C GLU A 94 -0.49 24.16 -14.13
N LYS A 95 -0.20 24.81 -15.28
CA LYS A 95 0.42 26.14 -15.29
C LYS A 95 -0.46 27.19 -14.62
N GLN A 96 -1.78 27.12 -14.78
CA GLN A 96 -2.69 28.07 -14.13
C GLN A 96 -2.70 27.86 -12.61
N VAL A 97 -2.75 26.61 -12.14
CA VAL A 97 -2.72 26.28 -10.70
C VAL A 97 -1.39 26.68 -10.07
N MET A 98 -0.26 26.31 -10.67
CA MET A 98 1.08 26.65 -10.13
C MET A 98 1.33 28.16 -10.04
N ASN A 99 0.73 28.94 -10.92
CA ASN A 99 0.84 30.40 -10.92
C ASN A 99 -0.24 31.09 -10.04
N GLY A 100 -1.03 30.32 -9.29
CA GLY A 100 -2.10 30.86 -8.43
C GLY A 100 -3.27 31.48 -9.20
N LYS A 101 -3.41 31.16 -10.49
CA LYS A 101 -4.47 31.68 -11.37
C LYS A 101 -5.72 30.79 -11.40
N ALA A 102 -5.62 29.58 -10.87
CA ALA A 102 -6.74 28.65 -10.74
C ALA A 102 -6.62 27.85 -9.44
N ASP A 103 -7.76 27.49 -8.86
CA ASP A 103 -7.82 26.59 -7.71
C ASP A 103 -7.63 25.13 -8.17
N ALA A 104 -6.90 24.35 -7.38
CA ALA A 104 -6.55 22.96 -7.73
C ALA A 104 -7.77 22.04 -7.82
N LEU A 105 -8.74 22.18 -6.92
CA LEU A 105 -9.93 21.32 -6.89
C LEU A 105 -10.91 21.66 -8.01
N ILE A 106 -11.11 22.95 -8.28
CA ILE A 106 -11.93 23.41 -9.41
C ILE A 106 -11.31 22.95 -10.74
N SER A 107 -9.99 23.05 -10.86
CA SER A 107 -9.22 22.61 -12.02
C SER A 107 -9.35 21.10 -12.27
N ALA A 108 -9.19 20.28 -11.22
CA ALA A 108 -9.38 18.84 -11.31
C ALA A 108 -10.80 18.48 -11.77
N LYS A 109 -11.83 19.13 -11.21
CA LYS A 109 -13.23 18.93 -11.62
C LYS A 109 -13.43 19.28 -13.10
N LYS A 110 -12.90 20.41 -13.57
CA LYS A 110 -12.99 20.81 -14.98
C LYS A 110 -12.36 19.77 -15.93
N LEU A 111 -11.21 19.21 -15.55
CA LEU A 111 -10.55 18.16 -16.34
C LEU A 111 -11.39 16.88 -16.39
N LEU A 112 -11.98 16.47 -15.25
CA LEU A 112 -12.89 15.33 -15.19
C LEU A 112 -14.17 15.56 -16.00
N ASP A 113 -14.78 16.73 -15.88
CA ASP A 113 -15.98 17.11 -16.65
C ASP A 113 -15.68 17.07 -18.16
N ARG A 114 -14.49 17.53 -18.58
CA ARG A 114 -14.06 17.47 -19.99
C ARG A 114 -13.86 16.02 -20.47
N TYR A 115 -13.38 15.14 -19.59
CA TYR A 115 -13.15 13.73 -19.90
C TYR A 115 -14.46 12.94 -20.02
N PHE A 116 -15.43 13.18 -19.15
CA PHE A 116 -16.71 12.45 -19.15
C PHE A 116 -17.75 12.99 -20.13
N ASN A 117 -17.71 14.29 -20.47
CA ASN A 117 -18.68 14.93 -21.37
C ASN A 117 -18.15 15.15 -22.80
N GLY A 118 -16.94 14.68 -23.08
CA GLY A 118 -16.21 14.89 -24.33
C GLY A 118 -16.16 13.67 -25.22
#